data_AF-A0A2U2HNQ8-F1
#
_entry.id   AF-A0A2U2HNQ8-F1
#
_cell.length_a   1.000
_cell.length_b   1.000
_cell.length_c   1.000
_cell.angle_alpha   90.00
_cell.angle_beta   90.00
_cell.angle_gamma   90.00
#
_symmetry.space_group_name_H-M   'P 1'
#
loop_
_entity.id
_entity.type
_entity.pdbx_description
1 polymer ?
#
loop_
_entity_poly.entity_id
_entity_poly.type
_entity_poly.pdbx_seq_one_letter_code
_entity_poly.pdbx_strand_id
1 'polypeptide(L)'
;MRYGDWERKLALLQPVFDRVRYVHGRIADAGAMQVPVTDLDAQNVHDFRRLWTCAMAGFLSNSDAGDRLYFAPELLPNHFDVDGATVYSAYARQTAGTDGVVDDDSDRWLQGLLLTRIGAECFDAAGAGLVPGAAQSR
;
A
#
# COMPACT_ATOMS: atom_id res chain seq x y z
N MET A 1 1.51 -7.01 11.88
CA MET A 1 2.10 -8.30 12.34
C MET A 1 2.13 -9.24 11.16
N ARG A 2 3.29 -9.82 10.83
CA ARG A 2 3.40 -10.86 9.81
C ARG A 2 2.89 -12.18 10.38
N TYR A 3 2.06 -12.89 9.63
CA TYR A 3 1.64 -14.24 9.98
C TYR A 3 2.37 -15.25 9.08
N GLY A 4 3.00 -16.28 9.66
CA GLY A 4 3.70 -17.32 8.92
C GLY A 4 4.97 -16.86 8.20
N ASP A 5 5.46 -17.68 7.27
CA ASP A 5 6.68 -17.45 6.51
C ASP A 5 6.45 -16.37 5.42
N TRP A 6 6.99 -15.18 5.68
CA TRP A 6 6.85 -14.01 4.81
C TRP A 6 7.59 -14.19 3.47
N GLU A 7 8.82 -14.71 3.49
CA GLU A 7 9.63 -14.86 2.28
C GLU A 7 9.01 -15.90 1.35
N ARG A 8 8.53 -17.01 1.92
CA ARG A 8 7.77 -18.01 1.14
C ARG A 8 6.52 -17.41 0.50
N LYS A 9 5.80 -16.53 1.20
CA LYS A 9 4.62 -15.86 0.64
C LYS A 9 4.98 -14.93 -0.51
N LEU A 10 6.06 -14.16 -0.38
CA LEU A 10 6.55 -13.32 -1.47
C LEU A 10 6.93 -14.16 -2.70
N ALA A 11 7.65 -15.26 -2.49
CA ALA A 11 8.01 -16.17 -3.58
C ALA A 11 6.78 -16.78 -4.27
N LEU A 12 5.75 -17.19 -3.50
CA LEU A 12 4.49 -17.70 -4.05
C LEU A 12 3.71 -16.63 -4.84
N LEU A 13 3.84 -15.35 -4.47
CA LEU A 13 3.17 -14.24 -5.13
C LEU A 13 3.90 -13.72 -6.37
N GLN A 14 5.10 -14.21 -6.69
CA GLN A 14 5.87 -13.71 -7.85
C GLN A 14 5.06 -13.67 -9.16
N PRO A 15 4.28 -14.72 -9.53
CA PRO A 15 3.48 -14.66 -10.74
C PRO A 15 2.41 -13.55 -10.72
N VAL A 16 1.94 -13.15 -9.53
CA VAL A 16 1.02 -12.01 -9.40
C VAL A 16 1.79 -10.71 -9.66
N PHE A 17 2.96 -10.54 -9.03
CA PHE A 17 3.80 -9.36 -9.19
C PHE A 17 4.18 -9.10 -10.65
N ASP A 18 4.52 -10.12 -11.43
CA ASP A 18 4.87 -10.01 -12.85
C ASP A 18 3.72 -9.43 -13.71
N ARG A 19 2.47 -9.60 -13.25
CA ARG A 19 1.24 -9.21 -13.96
C ARG A 19 0.60 -7.94 -13.43
N VAL A 20 1.14 -7.33 -12.38
CA VAL A 20 0.59 -6.08 -11.83
C VAL A 20 0.72 -4.96 -12.87
N ARG A 21 -0.38 -4.27 -13.15
CA ARG A 21 -0.45 -3.06 -14.00
C ARG A 21 -1.13 -1.87 -13.30
N TYR A 22 -1.57 -2.08 -12.05
CA TYR A 22 -2.21 -1.09 -11.21
C TYR A 22 -1.92 -1.41 -9.74
N VAL A 23 -1.55 -0.40 -8.94
CA VAL A 23 -1.28 -0.52 -7.51
C VAL A 23 -2.21 0.40 -6.75
N HIS A 24 -3.00 -0.19 -5.85
CA HIS A 24 -3.71 0.55 -4.82
C HIS A 24 -2.68 1.01 -3.77
N GLY A 25 -2.43 2.31 -3.75
CA GLY A 25 -1.39 2.95 -2.96
C GLY A 25 -1.80 3.16 -1.51
N ARG A 26 -2.06 2.08 -0.77
CA ARG A 26 -2.51 2.11 0.64
C ARG A 26 -1.63 1.25 1.54
N ILE A 27 -1.47 1.69 2.79
CA ILE A 27 -0.81 0.91 3.84
C ILE A 27 -1.85 0.60 4.91
N ALA A 28 -2.06 -0.69 5.14
CA ALA A 28 -3.03 -1.22 6.10
C ALA A 28 -2.35 -1.71 7.38
N ASP A 29 -3.17 -1.99 8.40
CA ASP A 29 -2.79 -2.78 9.57
C ASP A 29 -3.80 -3.93 9.79
N ALA A 30 -3.76 -4.59 10.96
CA ALA A 30 -4.64 -5.71 11.27
C ALA A 30 -6.10 -5.30 11.54
N GLY A 31 -6.39 -4.00 11.71
CA GLY A 31 -7.70 -3.47 12.09
C GLY A 31 -8.34 -2.53 11.06
N ALA A 32 -7.56 -1.97 10.12
CA ALA A 32 -8.07 -1.04 9.11
C ALA A 32 -7.37 -1.22 7.75
N MET A 33 -8.13 -0.97 6.67
CA MET A 33 -7.63 -1.06 5.29
C MET A 33 -6.68 0.07 4.91
N GLN A 34 -6.74 1.19 5.64
CA GLN A 34 -5.83 2.31 5.50
C GLN A 34 -5.63 2.97 6.85
N VAL A 35 -4.37 3.12 7.23
CA VAL A 35 -3.97 3.79 8.46
C VAL A 35 -3.02 4.95 8.16
N PRO A 36 -3.02 6.00 8.99
CA PRO A 36 -2.04 7.05 8.87
C PRO A 36 -0.62 6.50 9.03
N VAL A 37 0.25 6.89 8.12
CA VAL A 37 1.68 6.61 8.20
C VAL A 37 2.30 7.69 9.08
N THR A 38 2.50 7.37 10.35
CA THR A 38 3.14 8.27 11.33
C THR A 38 4.61 7.93 11.59
N ASP A 39 5.03 6.72 11.21
CA ASP A 39 6.38 6.20 11.37
C ASP A 39 6.77 5.44 10.10
N LEU A 40 7.83 5.89 9.42
CA LEU A 40 8.31 5.28 8.19
C LEU A 40 9.10 3.98 8.43
N ASP A 41 9.52 3.74 9.67
CA ASP A 41 10.26 2.55 10.11
C ASP A 41 9.32 1.47 10.69
N ALA A 42 8.00 1.72 10.68
CA ALA A 42 7.02 0.76 11.11
C ALA A 42 7.02 -0.49 10.22
N GLN A 43 6.86 -1.67 10.84
CA GLN A 43 6.94 -2.96 10.14
C GLN A 43 5.96 -3.08 8.96
N ASN A 44 4.71 -2.62 9.11
CA ASN A 44 3.74 -2.66 8.02
C ASN A 44 4.16 -1.74 6.85
N VAL A 45 4.74 -0.57 7.13
CA VAL A 45 5.29 0.31 6.09
C VAL A 45 6.38 -0.41 5.31
N HIS A 46 7.33 -1.06 5.99
CA HIS A 46 8.36 -1.88 5.33
C HIS A 46 7.76 -3.02 4.48
N ASP A 47 6.73 -3.70 4.99
CA ASP A 47 6.08 -4.82 4.30
C ASP A 47 5.38 -4.36 3.01
N PHE A 48 4.66 -3.23 3.07
CA PHE A 48 4.02 -2.66 1.90
C PHE A 48 5.04 -2.14 0.88
N ARG A 49 6.10 -1.46 1.34
CA ARG A 49 7.21 -1.05 0.47
C ARG A 49 7.84 -2.24 -0.25
N ARG A 50 8.03 -3.37 0.45
CA ARG A 50 8.52 -4.61 -0.14
C ARG A 50 7.56 -5.12 -1.24
N LEU A 51 6.27 -5.25 -0.93
CA LEU A 51 5.26 -5.73 -1.87
C LEU A 51 5.19 -4.84 -3.13
N TRP A 52 5.16 -3.52 -2.95
CA TRP A 52 5.13 -2.57 -4.05
C TRP A 52 6.39 -2.66 -4.90
N THR A 53 7.57 -2.71 -4.27
CA THR A 53 8.83 -2.85 -5.02
C THR A 53 8.88 -4.15 -5.82
N CYS A 54 8.41 -5.28 -5.26
CA CYS A 54 8.30 -6.54 -6.01
C CYS A 54 7.35 -6.42 -7.22
N ALA A 55 6.17 -5.82 -7.03
CA ALA A 55 5.21 -5.59 -8.11
C ALA A 55 5.77 -4.65 -9.20
N MET A 56 6.47 -3.60 -8.80
CA MET A 56 7.11 -2.64 -9.71
C MET A 56 8.26 -3.29 -10.48
N ALA A 57 9.07 -4.13 -9.83
CA ALA A 57 10.13 -4.90 -10.51
C ALA A 57 9.54 -5.92 -11.51
N GLY A 58 8.44 -6.58 -11.13
CA GLY A 58 7.67 -7.45 -12.01
C GLY A 58 7.12 -6.70 -13.22
N PHE A 59 6.54 -5.51 -13.02
CA PHE A 59 6.10 -4.63 -14.10
C PHE A 59 7.25 -4.27 -15.04
N LEU A 60 8.35 -3.70 -14.52
CA LEU A 60 9.51 -3.26 -15.31
C LEU A 60 10.12 -4.39 -16.14
N SER A 61 10.13 -5.62 -15.62
CA SER A 61 10.66 -6.80 -16.33
C SER A 61 9.74 -7.32 -17.44
N ASN A 62 8.44 -6.97 -17.41
CA ASN A 62 7.41 -7.56 -18.27
C ASN A 62 6.56 -6.51 -19.01
N SER A 63 6.99 -5.26 -19.05
CA SER A 63 6.30 -4.16 -19.72
C SER A 63 6.94 -3.82 -21.06
N ASP A 64 6.12 -3.49 -22.06
CA ASP A 64 6.59 -3.00 -23.34
C ASP A 64 6.78 -1.48 -23.34
N ALA A 65 7.46 -0.95 -24.36
CA ALA A 65 7.61 0.48 -24.53
C ALA A 65 6.24 1.17 -24.65
N GLY A 66 5.96 2.10 -23.74
CA GLY A 66 4.70 2.84 -23.69
C GLY A 66 3.71 2.35 -22.64
N ASP A 67 3.93 1.18 -22.04
CA ASP A 67 3.15 0.71 -20.90
C ASP A 67 3.31 1.65 -19.70
N ARG A 68 2.25 1.74 -18.89
CA ARG A 68 2.23 2.57 -17.68
C ARG A 68 1.76 1.75 -16.50
N LEU A 69 2.46 1.91 -15.39
CA LEU A 69 2.00 1.46 -14.08
C LEU A 69 1.28 2.61 -13.39
N TYR A 70 0.03 2.38 -12.99
CA TYR A 70 -0.73 3.35 -12.21
C TYR A 70 -0.58 3.05 -10.72
N PHE A 71 -0.22 4.07 -9.95
CA PHE A 71 -0.21 4.02 -8.49
C PHE A 71 -1.24 5.03 -7.97
N ALA A 72 -2.26 4.53 -7.28
CA ALA A 72 -3.41 5.32 -6.88
C ALA A 72 -3.62 5.26 -5.36
N PRO A 73 -3.20 6.29 -4.61
CA PRO A 73 -3.63 6.45 -3.23
C PRO A 73 -5.14 6.66 -3.18
N GLU A 74 -5.83 5.75 -2.49
CA GLU A 74 -7.29 5.77 -2.42
C GLU A 74 -7.80 6.63 -1.27
N LEU A 75 -8.88 7.36 -1.52
CA LEU A 75 -9.52 8.26 -0.54
C LEU A 75 -10.99 7.91 -0.36
N LEU A 76 -11.32 6.61 -0.25
CA LEU A 76 -12.70 6.16 -0.05
C LEU A 76 -13.25 6.69 1.30
N PRO A 77 -14.57 6.97 1.38
CA PRO A 77 -15.20 7.43 2.62
C PRO A 77 -15.25 6.32 3.67
N ASN A 78 -15.46 6.70 4.94
CA ASN A 78 -15.63 5.77 6.06
C ASN A 78 -16.77 4.76 5.80
N HIS A 79 -17.87 5.26 5.26
CA HIS A 79 -19.03 4.47 4.85
C HIS A 79 -19.66 5.03 3.57
N PHE A 80 -20.48 4.21 2.94
CA PHE A 80 -21.36 4.60 1.85
C PHE A 80 -22.60 3.71 1.86
N ASP A 81 -23.71 4.18 1.28
CA ASP A 81 -24.95 3.43 1.22
C ASP A 81 -25.06 2.61 -0.07
N VAL A 82 -25.42 1.34 0.06
CA VAL A 82 -25.67 0.40 -1.05
C VAL A 82 -27.02 -0.27 -0.80
N ASP A 83 -27.96 -0.11 -1.73
CA ASP A 83 -29.30 -0.72 -1.67
C ASP A 83 -30.04 -0.50 -0.34
N GLY A 84 -29.89 0.71 0.23
CA GLY A 84 -30.51 1.09 1.51
C GLY A 84 -29.79 0.55 2.76
N ALA A 85 -28.62 -0.07 2.62
CA ALA A 85 -27.77 -0.50 3.72
C ALA A 85 -26.47 0.31 3.77
N THR A 86 -26.09 0.79 4.97
CA THR A 86 -24.81 1.46 5.20
C THR A 86 -23.69 0.42 5.28
N VAL A 87 -22.67 0.58 4.43
CA VAL A 87 -21.50 -0.28 4.38
C VAL A 87 -20.28 0.49 4.90
N TYR A 88 -19.61 -0.07 5.91
CA TYR A 88 -18.36 0.47 6.44
C TYR A 88 -17.18 -0.11 5.68
N SER A 89 -16.43 0.75 4.98
CA SER A 89 -15.40 0.35 4.03
C SER A 89 -14.02 0.12 4.68
N ALA A 90 -13.86 0.55 5.93
CA ALA A 90 -12.59 0.57 6.68
C ALA A 90 -11.44 1.38 6.02
N TYR A 91 -11.74 2.32 5.11
CA TYR A 91 -10.74 3.21 4.47
C TYR A 91 -10.47 4.51 5.23
N ALA A 92 -11.51 5.19 5.73
CA ALA A 92 -11.33 6.40 6.53
C ALA A 92 -11.58 6.06 8.00
N ARG A 93 -10.51 5.72 8.73
CA ARG A 93 -10.63 5.48 10.17
C ARG A 93 -10.96 6.80 10.85
N GLN A 94 -11.97 6.76 11.72
CA GLN A 94 -12.43 7.94 12.44
C GLN A 94 -12.23 7.77 13.94
N THR A 95 -11.98 8.87 14.63
CA THR A 95 -11.83 8.92 16.09
C THR A 95 -12.71 10.01 16.66
N ALA A 96 -13.27 9.76 17.85
CA ALA A 96 -14.03 10.78 18.58
C ALA A 96 -13.07 11.74 19.31
N GLY A 97 -13.23 13.04 19.06
CA GLY A 97 -12.57 14.11 19.81
C GLY A 97 -13.11 14.22 21.24
N THR A 98 -12.44 15.04 22.05
CA THR A 98 -12.86 15.31 23.44
C THR A 98 -14.17 16.09 23.53
N ASP A 99 -14.58 16.71 22.44
CA ASP A 99 -15.87 17.37 22.22
C ASP A 99 -16.98 16.42 21.72
N GLY A 100 -16.65 15.14 21.50
CA GLY A 100 -17.57 14.13 20.97
C GLY A 100 -17.76 14.17 19.46
N VAL A 101 -17.06 15.07 18.74
CA VAL A 101 -17.11 15.12 17.28
C VAL A 101 -16.28 13.97 16.72
N VAL A 102 -16.86 13.21 15.78
CA VAL A 102 -16.17 12.13 15.08
C VAL A 102 -15.63 12.67 13.77
N ASP A 103 -14.32 12.56 13.59
CA ASP A 103 -13.64 13.00 12.37
C ASP A 103 -12.58 11.97 11.95
N ASP A 104 -12.07 12.11 10.73
CA ASP A 104 -10.96 11.31 10.22
C ASP A 104 -9.74 11.46 11.14
N ASP A 105 -9.06 10.35 11.43
CA ASP A 105 -7.94 10.31 12.36
C ASP A 105 -6.65 10.96 11.83
N SER A 106 -6.69 11.46 10.59
CA SER A 106 -5.58 12.08 9.87
C SER A 106 -6.05 12.89 8.65
N ASP A 107 -5.21 13.83 8.20
CA ASP A 107 -5.38 14.49 6.90
C ASP A 107 -5.05 13.49 5.78
N ARG A 108 -6.09 12.88 5.21
CA ARG A 108 -5.94 11.84 4.19
C ARG A 108 -5.40 12.37 2.86
N TRP A 109 -5.55 13.66 2.56
CA TRP A 109 -4.95 14.24 1.37
C TRP A 109 -3.42 14.27 1.52
N LEU A 110 -2.92 14.75 2.65
CA LEU A 110 -1.49 14.73 2.96
C LEU A 110 -0.94 13.29 3.04
N GLN A 111 -1.72 12.35 3.60
CA GLN A 111 -1.35 10.92 3.56
C GLN A 111 -1.27 10.40 2.11
N GLY A 112 -2.18 10.78 1.22
CA GLY A 112 -2.13 10.41 -0.20
C GLY A 112 -0.87 10.92 -0.91
N LEU A 113 -0.46 12.17 -0.63
CA LEU A 113 0.79 12.74 -1.14
C LEU A 113 2.01 11.98 -0.60
N LEU A 114 2.00 11.63 0.70
CA LEU A 114 3.04 10.82 1.33
C LEU A 114 3.14 9.43 0.68
N LEU A 115 2.02 8.75 0.46
CA LEU A 115 1.95 7.43 -0.18
C LEU A 115 2.44 7.49 -1.63
N THR A 116 2.13 8.56 -2.36
CA THR A 116 2.66 8.79 -3.72
C THR A 116 4.18 8.90 -3.71
N ARG A 117 4.75 9.65 -2.75
CA ARG A 117 6.21 9.76 -2.60
C ARG A 117 6.85 8.39 -2.32
N ILE A 118 6.31 7.63 -1.35
CA ILE A 118 6.82 6.29 -1.02
C ILE A 118 6.72 5.36 -2.24
N GLY A 119 5.62 5.43 -3.00
CA GLY A 119 5.43 4.66 -4.22
C GLY A 119 6.50 4.97 -5.28
N ALA A 120 6.82 6.25 -5.48
CA ALA A 120 7.91 6.67 -6.38
C ALA A 120 9.27 6.13 -5.91
N GLU A 121 9.58 6.23 -4.62
CA GLU A 121 10.82 5.66 -4.04
C GLU A 121 10.92 4.14 -4.28
N CYS A 122 9.81 3.41 -4.16
CA CYS A 122 9.77 1.97 -4.45
C CYS A 122 9.98 1.68 -5.94
N PHE A 123 9.45 2.51 -6.83
CA PHE A 123 9.62 2.35 -8.28
C PHE A 123 11.08 2.58 -8.70
N ASP A 124 11.71 3.63 -8.17
CA ASP A 124 13.12 3.92 -8.39
C ASP A 124 14.01 2.78 -7.86
N ALA A 125 13.71 2.27 -6.67
CA ALA A 125 14.43 1.14 -6.08
C ALA A 125 14.29 -0.13 -6.94
N ALA A 126 13.10 -0.41 -7.47
CA ALA A 126 12.87 -1.52 -8.41
C ALA A 126 13.71 -1.37 -9.69
N GLY A 127 13.74 -0.17 -10.27
CA GLY A 127 14.56 0.13 -11.45
C GLY A 127 16.07 0.00 -11.21
N ALA A 128 16.52 0.26 -9.98
CA ALA A 128 17.91 0.06 -9.56
C ALA A 128 18.26 -1.39 -9.18
N GLY A 129 17.30 -2.33 -9.25
CA GLY A 129 17.48 -3.71 -8.79
C GLY A 129 17.57 -3.86 -7.26
N LEU A 130 17.19 -2.83 -6.52
CA LEU A 130 17.24 -2.78 -5.06
C LEU A 130 15.87 -3.13 -4.49
N VAL A 131 15.54 -4.42 -4.41
CA VAL A 131 14.31 -4.83 -3.71
C VAL A 131 14.63 -4.87 -2.19
N PRO A 132 14.07 -3.98 -1.34
CA PRO A 132 14.47 -3.86 0.06
C PRO A 132 14.21 -5.16 0.83
N GLY A 133 15.20 -5.78 1.46
CA GLY A 133 15.02 -7.03 2.21
C GLY A 133 15.11 -8.32 1.38
N ALA A 134 15.53 -8.26 0.10
CA ALA A 134 15.93 -9.47 -0.62
C ALA A 134 17.23 -9.95 0.03
N ALA A 135 17.24 -11.16 0.58
CA ALA A 135 18.49 -11.79 0.93
C ALA A 135 19.37 -11.80 -0.33
N GLN A 136 20.56 -11.19 -0.25
CA GLN A 136 21.55 -11.27 -1.31
C GLN A 136 21.88 -12.76 -1.48
N SER A 137 21.43 -13.35 -2.58
CA SER A 137 21.87 -14.68 -2.98
C SER A 137 23.38 -14.60 -3.21
N ARG A 138 24.14 -15.27 -2.34
CA ARG A 138 25.55 -15.61 -2.59
C ARG A 138 25.63 -16.81 -3.51
#